data_AF-A0A7V4Q8Z0-F1
#
_entry.id   AF-A0A7V4Q8Z0-F1
#
_cell.length_a   1.000
_cell.length_b   1.000
_cell.length_c   1.000
_cell.angle_alpha   90.00
_cell.angle_beta   90.00
_cell.angle_gamma   90.00
#
_symmetry.space_group_name_H-M   'P 1'
#
loop_
_entity.id
_entity.type
_entity.pdbx_description
1 polymer ?
#
loop_
_entity_poly.entity_id
_entity_poly.type
_entity_poly.pdbx_seq_one_letter_code
_entity_poly.pdbx_strand_id
1 'polypeptide(L)'
;MSDSILNEISETRHGAVCGALSFLVFLLCLALPLQAAQKVEVVVTGIEGDALKNVQEALALPSGLVGEETVDRPWLERFAKEAEEEALLALEPFGFYQARVTVSLSEPAPARFRLQVAVIPGEPARLSEVKVTLTGPGLEERRLRRLVTSFPLKEGDLLLHQRYEEAKAALQLRARDLGYLDADFSRHEIRVAASNVSAAIELTLATGDKYYFGATSIEGAPEYPDSFLRRHLSYSAGDVFSFSGLGETHLNFANSERFKEVVVTPGKVDTEEHSVPVAVQLQAGPRITVRPGIGYGTDTGARFTVRYRD
;
A
#
# COMPACT_ATOMS: atom_id res chain seq x y z
N MET A 1 -62.53 43.51 69.36
CA MET A 1 -61.20 42.86 69.39
C MET A 1 -60.75 42.82 67.94
N SER A 2 -60.23 43.93 67.43
CA SER A 2 -58.82 44.38 67.52
C SER A 2 -57.97 43.55 66.55
N ASP A 3 -57.56 44.14 65.41
CA ASP A 3 -56.24 44.75 65.14
C ASP A 3 -55.11 43.70 65.21
N SER A 4 -54.05 43.65 64.39
CA SER A 4 -53.38 44.64 63.57
C SER A 4 -52.27 43.95 62.73
N ILE A 5 -51.60 44.75 61.87
CA ILE A 5 -50.18 44.66 61.46
C ILE A 5 -49.83 43.61 60.39
N LEU A 6 -49.52 43.99 59.13
CA LEU A 6 -48.30 44.64 58.58
C LEU A 6 -47.04 43.76 58.60
N ASN A 7 -46.57 43.35 57.41
CA ASN A 7 -45.19 43.49 56.87
C ASN A 7 -45.06 42.67 55.57
N GLU A 8 -44.76 43.23 54.39
CA GLU A 8 -43.43 43.75 53.92
C GLU A 8 -42.34 42.65 53.93
N ILE A 9 -41.48 42.37 52.95
CA ILE A 9 -40.95 42.92 51.67
C ILE A 9 -40.13 41.72 51.09
N SER A 10 -40.11 41.38 49.79
CA SER A 10 -39.16 41.86 48.78
C SER A 10 -39.53 41.25 47.40
N GLU A 11 -39.77 42.03 46.36
CA GLU A 11 -38.81 42.71 45.46
C GLU A 11 -38.01 41.81 44.50
N THR A 12 -38.29 42.02 43.20
CA THR A 12 -37.34 42.01 42.06
C THR A 12 -36.86 40.61 41.58
N ARG A 13 -36.72 40.26 40.29
CA ARG A 13 -36.47 41.01 39.05
C ARG A 13 -37.08 40.27 37.84
N HIS A 14 -37.90 40.98 37.07
CA HIS A 14 -38.06 40.73 35.64
C HIS A 14 -36.91 41.44 34.91
N GLY A 15 -36.29 40.77 33.93
CA GLY A 15 -35.39 41.43 32.96
C GLY A 15 -33.96 40.94 32.98
N ALA A 16 -33.71 39.72 32.49
CA ALA A 16 -32.35 39.30 32.08
C ALA A 16 -32.30 38.10 31.11
N VAL A 17 -33.43 37.60 30.58
CA VAL A 17 -33.41 36.33 29.80
C VAL A 17 -33.64 36.53 28.29
N CYS A 18 -34.16 37.69 27.86
CA CYS A 18 -34.51 37.90 26.44
C CYS A 18 -33.36 38.48 25.57
N GLY A 19 -32.28 38.97 26.16
CA GLY A 19 -31.15 39.57 25.42
C GLY A 19 -30.05 38.59 25.00
N ALA A 20 -29.93 37.45 25.69
CA ALA A 20 -28.82 36.51 25.48
C ALA A 20 -29.08 35.49 24.36
N LEU A 21 -30.35 35.15 24.07
CA LEU A 21 -30.69 34.19 23.00
C LEU A 21 -30.60 34.79 21.59
N SER A 22 -30.79 36.10 21.44
CA SER A 22 -30.75 36.77 20.13
C SER A 22 -29.30 36.96 19.62
N PHE A 23 -28.33 37.08 20.53
CA PHE A 23 -26.92 37.26 20.17
C PHE A 23 -26.23 35.94 19.78
N LEU A 24 -26.68 34.80 20.31
CA LEU A 24 -26.09 33.49 20.01
C LEU A 24 -26.51 32.96 18.63
N VAL A 25 -27.70 33.33 18.13
CA VAL A 25 -28.18 32.96 16.79
C VAL A 25 -27.52 33.82 15.70
N PHE A 26 -27.14 35.07 16.01
CA PHE A 26 -26.44 35.93 15.06
C PHE A 26 -24.96 35.55 14.89
N LEU A 27 -24.32 34.97 15.92
CA LEU A 27 -22.92 34.53 15.84
C LEU A 27 -22.74 33.16 15.16
N LEU A 28 -23.78 32.35 15.05
CA LEU A 28 -23.71 31.01 14.45
C LEU A 28 -23.96 31.00 12.93
N CYS A 29 -24.49 32.09 12.35
CA CYS A 29 -24.73 32.20 10.90
C CYS A 29 -23.52 32.73 10.09
N LEU A 30 -22.41 33.10 10.73
CA LEU A 30 -21.22 33.65 10.05
C LEU A 30 -20.07 32.65 9.86
N ALA A 31 -20.22 31.42 10.35
CA ALA A 31 -19.27 30.35 10.08
C ALA A 31 -19.68 29.54 8.84
N LEU A 32 -19.93 30.23 7.71
CA LEU A 32 -19.79 29.54 6.44
C LEU A 32 -18.30 29.20 6.31
N PRO A 33 -17.92 27.93 6.14
CA PRO A 33 -16.54 27.62 5.80
C PRO A 33 -16.28 28.31 4.46
N LEU A 34 -15.56 29.43 4.52
CA LEU A 34 -14.98 30.07 3.35
C LEU A 34 -13.93 29.07 2.87
N GLN A 35 -14.35 28.06 2.10
CA GLN A 35 -13.41 27.20 1.40
C GLN A 35 -12.54 28.17 0.60
N ALA A 36 -11.26 28.25 0.97
CA ALA A 36 -10.28 28.96 0.19
C ALA A 36 -10.30 28.33 -1.19
N ALA A 37 -11.01 28.98 -2.12
CA ALA A 37 -11.16 28.46 -3.47
C ALA A 37 -9.75 28.32 -4.05
N GLN A 38 -9.41 27.09 -4.45
CA GLN A 38 -8.12 26.80 -5.05
C GLN A 38 -7.92 27.73 -6.25
N LYS A 39 -6.72 28.31 -6.39
CA LYS A 39 -6.42 29.23 -7.50
C LYS A 39 -6.45 28.54 -8.85
N VAL A 40 -6.20 27.23 -8.86
CA VAL A 40 -6.39 26.37 -10.02
C VAL A 40 -7.17 25.16 -9.54
N GLU A 41 -8.30 24.93 -10.18
CA GLU A 41 -9.17 23.79 -9.92
C GLU A 41 -9.13 22.85 -11.13
N VAL A 42 -8.88 21.56 -10.90
CA VAL A 42 -8.98 20.52 -11.93
C VAL A 42 -10.28 19.76 -11.71
N VAL A 43 -11.19 19.82 -12.70
CA VAL A 43 -12.50 19.18 -12.63
C VAL A 43 -12.59 18.12 -13.71
N VAL A 44 -12.62 16.86 -13.29
CA VAL A 44 -12.77 15.70 -14.19
C VAL A 44 -14.21 15.20 -14.13
N THR A 45 -14.83 14.97 -15.29
CA THR A 45 -16.23 14.48 -15.39
C THR A 45 -16.35 13.33 -16.39
N GLY A 46 -17.41 12.51 -16.23
CA GLY A 46 -17.75 11.42 -17.17
C GLY A 46 -17.14 10.05 -16.85
N ILE A 47 -16.37 9.96 -15.77
CA ILE A 47 -15.80 8.72 -15.20
C ILE A 47 -15.92 8.74 -13.67
N GLU A 48 -15.88 7.56 -13.04
CA GLU A 48 -16.04 7.38 -11.59
C GLU A 48 -15.03 6.37 -11.03
N GLY A 49 -14.99 6.23 -9.71
CA GLY A 49 -14.19 5.21 -9.02
C GLY A 49 -12.68 5.37 -9.21
N ASP A 50 -11.98 4.23 -9.33
CA ASP A 50 -10.53 4.19 -9.42
C ASP A 50 -9.98 4.86 -10.69
N ALA A 51 -10.74 4.80 -11.80
CA ALA A 51 -10.36 5.48 -13.04
C ALA A 51 -10.37 7.01 -12.87
N LEU A 52 -11.39 7.57 -12.20
CA LEU A 52 -11.43 8.99 -11.87
C LEU A 52 -10.23 9.39 -11.00
N LYS A 53 -9.95 8.59 -9.96
CA LYS A 53 -8.84 8.83 -9.05
C LYS A 53 -7.49 8.82 -9.79
N ASN A 54 -7.28 7.86 -10.69
CA ASN A 54 -6.04 7.76 -11.46
C ASN A 54 -5.84 8.96 -12.41
N VAL A 55 -6.91 9.41 -13.09
CA VAL A 55 -6.85 10.62 -13.93
C VAL A 55 -6.58 11.86 -13.06
N GLN A 56 -7.18 11.98 -11.88
CA GLN A 56 -6.90 13.08 -10.96
C GLN A 56 -5.45 13.09 -10.46
N GLU A 57 -4.88 11.92 -10.18
CA GLU A 57 -3.47 11.78 -9.78
C GLU A 57 -2.52 12.14 -10.94
N ALA A 58 -2.81 11.69 -12.16
CA ALA A 58 -2.04 12.04 -13.36
C ALA A 58 -2.11 13.55 -13.66
N LEU A 59 -3.26 14.18 -13.39
CA LEU A 59 -3.47 15.61 -13.57
C LEU A 59 -3.24 16.43 -12.29
N ALA A 60 -2.49 15.89 -11.33
CA ALA A 60 -2.09 16.65 -10.15
C ALA A 60 -1.22 17.83 -10.57
N LEU A 61 -1.53 19.03 -10.05
CA LEU A 61 -0.81 20.24 -10.42
C LEU A 61 0.67 20.14 -10.02
N PRO A 62 1.61 20.40 -10.95
CA PRO A 62 3.02 20.44 -10.63
C PRO A 62 3.36 21.41 -9.49
N SER A 63 4.28 21.01 -8.61
CA SER A 63 4.75 21.88 -7.54
C SER A 63 5.40 23.15 -8.12
N GLY A 64 4.94 24.32 -7.68
CA GLY A 64 5.40 25.61 -8.17
C GLY A 64 4.53 26.24 -9.26
N LEU A 65 3.58 25.51 -9.85
CA LEU A 65 2.62 26.08 -10.81
C LEU A 65 1.68 27.10 -10.12
N VAL A 66 1.27 26.78 -8.90
CA VAL A 66 0.46 27.64 -8.04
C VAL A 66 1.34 28.16 -6.90
N GLY A 67 1.69 29.44 -6.94
CA GLY A 67 2.42 30.12 -5.88
C GLY A 67 1.51 30.72 -4.80
N GLU A 68 2.13 31.24 -3.73
CA GLU A 68 1.42 31.90 -2.62
C GLU A 68 0.54 33.07 -3.08
N GLU A 69 0.96 33.81 -4.10
CA GLU A 69 0.22 34.97 -4.65
C GLU A 69 -0.26 34.79 -6.09
N THR A 70 0.51 34.15 -6.97
CA THR A 70 0.19 34.08 -8.41
C THR A 70 0.18 32.66 -8.97
N VAL A 71 -0.36 32.51 -10.19
CA VAL A 71 -0.32 31.28 -10.99
C VAL A 71 0.59 31.54 -12.18
N ASP A 72 1.50 30.60 -12.48
CA ASP A 72 2.30 30.64 -13.71
C ASP A 72 1.40 30.29 -14.90
N ARG A 73 0.85 31.31 -15.56
CA ARG A 73 -0.11 31.14 -16.65
C ARG A 73 0.49 30.43 -17.88
N PRO A 74 1.70 30.80 -18.38
CA PRO A 74 2.34 30.06 -19.46
C PRO A 74 2.55 28.58 -19.14
N TRP A 75 2.92 28.24 -17.90
CA TRP A 75 3.06 26.86 -17.48
C TRP A 75 1.70 26.15 -17.41
N LEU A 76 0.68 26.79 -16.84
CA LEU A 76 -0.67 26.25 -16.80
C LEU A 76 -1.25 25.99 -18.20
N GLU A 77 -1.00 26.88 -19.16
CA GLU A 77 -1.40 26.68 -20.55
C GLU A 77 -0.68 25.49 -21.21
N ARG A 78 0.59 25.26 -20.88
CA ARG A 78 1.32 24.06 -21.34
C ARG A 78 0.76 22.80 -20.71
N PHE A 79 0.57 22.80 -19.39
CA PHE A 79 -0.02 21.70 -18.64
C PHE A 79 -1.40 21.33 -19.19
N ALA A 80 -2.24 22.32 -19.51
CA ALA A 80 -3.54 22.10 -20.12
C ALA A 80 -3.48 21.46 -21.52
N LYS A 81 -2.41 21.71 -22.31
CA LYS A 81 -2.20 21.08 -23.61
C LYS A 81 -1.78 19.62 -23.49
N GLU A 82 -1.02 19.29 -22.45
CA GLU A 82 -0.53 17.92 -22.16
C GLU A 82 -1.61 17.08 -21.45
N ALA A 83 -2.53 17.72 -20.73
CA ALA A 83 -3.55 17.06 -19.92
C ALA A 83 -4.47 16.10 -20.69
N GLU A 84 -4.71 16.32 -21.99
CA GLU A 84 -5.52 15.39 -22.79
C GLU A 84 -4.82 14.04 -22.94
N GLU A 85 -3.53 14.05 -23.30
CA GLU A 85 -2.72 12.84 -23.47
C GLU A 85 -2.51 12.12 -22.13
N GLU A 86 -2.18 12.87 -21.07
CA GLU A 86 -2.01 12.32 -19.72
C GLU A 86 -3.30 11.65 -19.20
N ALA A 87 -4.47 12.27 -19.44
CA ALA A 87 -5.75 11.68 -19.05
C ALA A 87 -6.06 10.39 -19.85
N LEU A 88 -5.73 10.35 -21.15
CA LEU A 88 -5.88 9.15 -21.97
C LEU A 88 -4.98 8.01 -21.47
N LEU A 89 -3.69 8.30 -21.21
CA LEU A 89 -2.74 7.33 -20.65
C LEU A 89 -3.19 6.82 -19.27
N ALA A 90 -3.75 7.69 -18.43
CA ALA A 90 -4.28 7.32 -17.13
C ALA A 90 -5.55 6.44 -17.20
N LEU A 91 -6.19 6.34 -18.35
CA LEU A 91 -7.38 5.50 -18.57
C LEU A 91 -7.03 4.12 -19.13
N GLU A 92 -5.87 3.95 -19.75
CA GLU A 92 -5.39 2.67 -20.31
C GLU A 92 -5.31 1.53 -19.27
N PRO A 93 -4.85 1.75 -18.03
CA PRO A 93 -4.80 0.69 -17.01
C PRO A 93 -6.16 0.04 -16.69
N PHE A 94 -7.25 0.75 -17.00
CA PHE A 94 -8.64 0.32 -16.81
C PHE A 94 -9.28 -0.22 -18.09
N GLY A 95 -8.50 -0.32 -19.18
CA GLY A 95 -8.93 -0.86 -20.46
C GLY A 95 -9.60 0.15 -21.39
N PHE A 96 -9.66 1.44 -21.06
CA PHE A 96 -10.38 2.45 -21.85
C PHE A 96 -9.54 3.03 -23.00
N TYR A 97 -9.07 2.18 -23.92
CA TYR A 97 -8.25 2.59 -25.08
C TYR A 97 -9.02 3.35 -26.18
N GLN A 98 -10.35 3.43 -26.06
CA GLN A 98 -11.21 4.22 -26.95
C GLN A 98 -11.68 5.53 -26.31
N ALA A 99 -11.17 5.85 -25.11
CA ALA A 99 -11.59 7.04 -24.41
C ALA A 99 -11.38 8.29 -25.29
N ARG A 100 -12.32 9.22 -25.17
CA ARG A 100 -12.20 10.55 -25.74
C ARG A 100 -12.16 11.54 -24.60
N VAL A 101 -11.13 12.37 -24.59
CA VAL A 101 -10.95 13.40 -23.59
C VAL A 101 -11.08 14.75 -24.27
N THR A 102 -11.74 15.71 -23.61
CA THR A 102 -11.78 17.10 -24.05
C THR A 102 -11.37 17.97 -22.89
N VAL A 103 -10.32 18.75 -23.09
CA VAL A 103 -9.77 19.66 -22.08
C VAL A 103 -10.09 21.09 -22.44
N SER A 104 -10.57 21.86 -21.46
CA SER A 104 -10.75 23.30 -21.60
C SER A 104 -10.24 24.04 -20.37
N LEU A 105 -9.46 25.09 -20.60
CA LEU A 105 -8.97 25.98 -19.56
C LEU A 105 -9.80 27.27 -19.58
N SER A 106 -10.36 27.63 -18.43
CA SER A 106 -11.15 28.86 -18.25
C SER A 106 -10.68 29.64 -17.03
N GLU A 107 -10.97 30.94 -16.99
CA GLU A 107 -10.71 31.82 -15.85
C GLU A 107 -12.04 32.34 -15.29
N PRO A 108 -12.77 31.56 -14.46
CA PRO A 108 -14.10 31.93 -13.96
C PRO A 108 -14.10 33.19 -13.06
N ALA A 109 -12.96 33.54 -12.48
CA ALA A 109 -12.76 34.77 -11.72
C ALA A 109 -11.29 35.22 -11.85
N PRO A 110 -10.97 36.51 -11.60
CA PRO A 110 -9.60 37.00 -11.74
C PRO A 110 -8.59 36.16 -10.96
N ALA A 111 -7.54 35.70 -11.65
CA ALA A 111 -6.49 34.83 -11.09
C ALA A 111 -6.99 33.50 -10.50
N ARG A 112 -8.20 33.05 -10.90
CA ARG A 112 -8.74 31.72 -10.60
C ARG A 112 -9.01 30.98 -11.90
N PHE A 113 -8.32 29.87 -12.08
CA PHE A 113 -8.40 29.05 -13.27
C PHE A 113 -9.13 27.75 -12.99
N ARG A 114 -9.86 27.25 -13.99
CA ARG A 114 -10.47 25.93 -13.97
C ARG A 114 -10.05 25.17 -15.22
N LEU A 115 -9.42 24.04 -15.00
CA LEU A 115 -9.13 23.04 -16.02
C LEU A 115 -10.25 22.00 -16.00
N GLN A 116 -11.14 22.06 -16.99
CA GLN A 116 -12.24 21.12 -17.12
C GLN A 116 -11.86 20.02 -18.10
N VAL A 117 -11.90 18.78 -17.62
CA VAL A 117 -11.52 17.56 -18.34
C VAL A 117 -12.75 16.68 -18.45
N ALA A 118 -13.40 16.71 -19.60
CA ALA A 118 -14.58 15.88 -19.87
C ALA A 118 -14.14 14.58 -20.56
N VAL A 119 -14.49 13.44 -19.97
CA VAL A 119 -14.11 12.11 -20.44
C VAL A 119 -15.34 11.35 -20.94
N ILE A 120 -15.22 10.73 -22.11
CA ILE A 120 -16.15 9.72 -22.60
C ILE A 120 -15.35 8.41 -22.68
N PRO A 121 -15.49 7.48 -21.72
CA PRO A 121 -14.59 6.33 -21.59
C PRO A 121 -14.70 5.31 -22.74
N GLY A 122 -15.85 5.21 -23.39
CA GLY A 122 -16.12 4.17 -24.39
C GLY A 122 -16.28 2.78 -23.76
N GLU A 123 -16.19 1.74 -24.58
CA GLU A 123 -16.20 0.36 -24.08
C GLU A 123 -14.81 -0.06 -23.60
N PRO A 124 -14.68 -0.66 -22.40
CA PRO A 124 -13.40 -1.17 -21.92
C PRO A 124 -12.98 -2.41 -22.72
N ALA A 125 -11.68 -2.52 -22.98
CA ALA A 125 -11.10 -3.66 -23.67
C ALA A 125 -11.32 -4.96 -22.88
N ARG A 126 -11.68 -6.02 -23.61
CA ARG A 126 -11.84 -7.37 -23.06
C ARG A 126 -10.68 -8.27 -23.45
N LEU A 127 -10.33 -9.20 -22.57
CA LEU A 127 -9.32 -10.22 -22.85
C LEU A 127 -9.88 -11.22 -23.86
N SER A 128 -9.26 -11.29 -25.04
CA SER A 128 -9.55 -12.29 -26.08
C SER A 128 -8.69 -13.54 -25.94
N GLU A 129 -7.53 -13.42 -25.30
CA GLU A 129 -6.63 -14.54 -25.03
C GLU A 129 -5.83 -14.25 -23.76
N VAL A 130 -5.66 -15.27 -22.91
CA VAL A 130 -4.73 -15.24 -21.77
C VAL A 130 -3.85 -16.47 -21.82
N LYS A 131 -2.62 -16.29 -22.28
CA LYS A 131 -1.63 -17.37 -22.42
C LYS A 131 -0.54 -17.20 -21.36
N VAL A 132 -0.52 -18.12 -20.39
CA VAL A 132 0.48 -18.16 -19.33
C VAL A 132 1.23 -19.48 -19.42
N THR A 133 2.56 -19.42 -19.52
CA THR A 133 3.41 -20.60 -19.70
C THR A 133 4.63 -20.56 -18.78
N LEU A 134 5.20 -21.74 -18.54
CA LEU A 134 6.46 -21.91 -17.81
C LEU A 134 7.52 -22.46 -18.77
N THR A 135 8.76 -22.08 -18.54
CA THR A 135 9.93 -22.66 -19.21
C THR A 135 11.04 -22.91 -18.21
N GLY A 136 11.96 -23.81 -18.54
CA GLY A 136 13.09 -24.19 -17.67
C GLY A 136 12.78 -25.35 -16.69
N PRO A 137 13.71 -25.64 -15.77
CA PRO A 137 13.64 -26.77 -14.85
C PRO A 137 12.38 -26.86 -13.99
N GLY A 138 11.72 -25.73 -13.71
CA GLY A 138 10.50 -25.68 -12.92
C GLY A 138 9.22 -26.01 -13.69
N LEU A 139 9.30 -26.44 -14.96
CA LEU A 139 8.14 -26.84 -15.76
C LEU A 139 7.29 -27.92 -15.07
N GLU A 140 7.94 -28.89 -14.41
CA GLU A 140 7.26 -30.00 -13.72
C GLU A 140 6.89 -29.71 -12.26
N GLU A 141 7.18 -28.50 -11.77
CA GLU A 141 6.84 -28.12 -10.40
C GLU A 141 5.32 -27.98 -10.25
N ARG A 142 4.70 -28.99 -9.60
CA ARG A 142 3.24 -29.07 -9.43
C ARG A 142 2.64 -27.81 -8.82
N ARG A 143 3.37 -27.15 -7.91
CA ARG A 143 2.90 -25.90 -7.27
C ARG A 143 2.81 -24.75 -8.27
N LEU A 144 3.77 -24.62 -9.19
CA LEU A 144 3.76 -23.60 -10.25
C LEU A 144 2.74 -23.91 -11.35
N ARG A 145 2.68 -25.16 -11.80
CA ARG A 145 1.68 -25.60 -12.79
C ARG A 145 0.24 -25.29 -12.35
N ARG A 146 -0.05 -25.48 -11.05
CA ARG A 146 -1.36 -25.11 -10.49
C ARG A 146 -1.61 -23.62 -10.58
N LEU A 147 -0.66 -22.77 -10.19
CA LEU A 147 -0.82 -21.31 -10.28
C LEU A 147 -1.02 -20.81 -11.71
N VAL A 148 -0.31 -21.40 -12.67
CA VAL A 148 -0.48 -21.07 -14.10
C VAL A 148 -1.87 -21.46 -14.58
N THR A 149 -2.34 -22.66 -14.21
CA THR A 149 -3.70 -23.11 -14.58
C THR A 149 -4.78 -22.26 -13.90
N SER A 150 -4.56 -21.88 -12.63
CA SER A 150 -5.45 -21.04 -11.84
C SER A 150 -5.15 -19.55 -11.97
N PHE A 151 -4.46 -19.11 -13.04
CA PHE A 151 -4.17 -17.69 -13.24
C PHE A 151 -5.48 -16.88 -13.23
N PRO A 152 -5.57 -15.78 -12.47
CA PRO A 152 -6.85 -15.15 -12.10
C PRO A 152 -7.53 -14.37 -13.22
N LEU A 153 -6.83 -14.10 -14.33
CA LEU A 153 -7.40 -13.47 -15.52
C LEU A 153 -7.76 -14.54 -16.55
N LYS A 154 -8.96 -14.41 -17.14
CA LYS A 154 -9.50 -15.33 -18.15
C LYS A 154 -9.98 -14.58 -19.39
N GLU A 155 -10.16 -15.31 -20.47
CA GLU A 155 -10.83 -14.80 -21.67
C GLU A 155 -12.24 -14.28 -21.30
N GLY A 156 -12.64 -13.15 -21.88
CA GLY A 156 -13.89 -12.45 -21.62
C GLY A 156 -13.84 -11.40 -20.50
N ASP A 157 -12.86 -11.50 -19.59
CA ASP A 157 -12.67 -10.52 -18.52
C ASP A 157 -12.36 -9.13 -19.08
N LEU A 158 -12.72 -8.09 -18.33
CA LEU A 158 -12.23 -6.74 -18.61
C LEU A 158 -10.72 -6.67 -18.36
N LEU A 159 -9.98 -6.01 -19.25
CA LEU A 159 -8.57 -5.74 -19.06
C LEU A 159 -8.39 -4.73 -17.92
N LEU A 160 -7.78 -5.18 -16.83
CA LEU A 160 -7.33 -4.35 -15.71
C LEU A 160 -5.85 -4.62 -15.47
N HIS A 161 -4.99 -3.62 -15.71
CA HIS A 161 -3.54 -3.76 -15.61
C HIS A 161 -3.10 -4.10 -14.20
N GLN A 162 -3.75 -3.53 -13.18
CA GLN A 162 -3.47 -3.85 -11.79
C GLN A 162 -3.60 -5.35 -11.52
N ARG A 163 -4.69 -5.99 -11.95
CA ARG A 163 -4.89 -7.44 -11.75
C ARG A 163 -3.86 -8.27 -12.50
N TYR A 164 -3.42 -7.81 -13.68
CA TYR A 164 -2.35 -8.45 -14.44
C TYR A 164 -1.01 -8.38 -13.70
N GLU A 165 -0.62 -7.18 -13.25
CA GLU A 165 0.64 -6.95 -12.53
C GLU A 165 0.67 -7.72 -11.19
N GLU A 166 -0.42 -7.71 -10.43
CA GLU A 166 -0.54 -8.48 -9.18
C GLU A 166 -0.41 -9.98 -9.43
N ALA A 167 -1.10 -10.52 -10.43
CA ALA A 167 -1.05 -11.93 -10.76
C ALA A 167 0.33 -12.38 -11.28
N LYS A 168 0.96 -11.53 -12.11
CA LYS A 168 2.32 -11.71 -12.63
C LYS A 168 3.33 -11.73 -11.48
N ALA A 169 3.28 -10.75 -10.59
CA ALA A 169 4.15 -10.65 -9.41
C ALA A 169 3.96 -11.85 -8.46
N ALA A 170 2.72 -12.26 -8.20
CA ALA A 170 2.43 -13.42 -7.35
C ALA A 170 3.02 -14.73 -7.92
N LEU A 171 2.96 -14.92 -9.24
CA LEU A 171 3.54 -16.08 -9.91
C LEU A 171 5.08 -16.11 -9.79
N GLN A 172 5.74 -14.97 -10.03
CA GLN A 172 7.20 -14.85 -9.90
C GLN A 172 7.66 -15.03 -8.45
N LEU A 173 6.99 -14.37 -7.50
CA LEU A 173 7.27 -14.53 -6.08
C LEU A 173 7.15 -16.00 -5.67
N ARG A 174 6.10 -16.69 -6.12
CA ARG A 174 5.94 -18.11 -5.80
C ARG A 174 7.08 -18.97 -6.35
N ALA A 175 7.57 -18.69 -7.55
CA ALA A 175 8.71 -19.42 -8.10
C ALA A 175 9.96 -19.22 -7.24
N ARG A 176 10.26 -17.98 -6.84
CA ARG A 176 11.38 -17.66 -5.94
C ARG A 176 11.25 -18.35 -4.58
N ASP A 177 10.04 -18.39 -4.00
CA ASP A 177 9.76 -19.11 -2.75
C ASP A 177 9.95 -20.63 -2.84
N LEU A 178 9.92 -21.20 -4.05
CA LEU A 178 10.16 -22.62 -4.32
C LEU A 178 11.62 -22.91 -4.68
N GLY A 179 12.52 -21.93 -4.48
CA GLY A 179 13.95 -22.04 -4.72
C GLY A 179 14.39 -21.64 -6.12
N TYR A 180 13.50 -21.20 -7.01
CA TYR A 180 13.85 -20.73 -8.35
C TYR A 180 14.24 -19.25 -8.30
N LEU A 181 15.45 -18.96 -7.83
CA LEU A 181 15.86 -17.58 -7.53
C LEU A 181 15.99 -16.69 -8.76
N ASP A 182 16.39 -17.29 -9.87
CA ASP A 182 16.54 -16.63 -11.17
C ASP A 182 15.21 -16.57 -11.94
N ALA A 183 14.07 -16.90 -11.30
CA ALA A 183 12.78 -16.88 -11.96
C ALA A 183 12.42 -15.45 -12.43
N ASP A 184 12.23 -15.32 -13.74
CA ASP A 184 11.90 -14.06 -14.38
C ASP A 184 11.08 -14.23 -15.66
N PHE A 185 10.39 -13.17 -16.07
CA PHE A 185 9.53 -13.22 -17.26
C PHE A 185 10.34 -12.97 -18.53
N SER A 186 10.58 -14.03 -19.29
CA SER A 186 11.12 -13.95 -20.65
C SER A 186 10.17 -13.28 -21.65
N ARG A 187 8.85 -13.29 -21.34
CA ARG A 187 7.80 -12.59 -22.08
C ARG A 187 6.74 -12.10 -21.11
N HIS A 188 6.38 -10.83 -21.20
CA HIS A 188 5.35 -10.21 -20.37
C HIS A 188 4.63 -9.06 -21.09
N GLU A 189 3.75 -9.41 -22.03
CA GLU A 189 3.14 -8.44 -22.94
C GLU A 189 1.61 -8.44 -22.83
N ILE A 190 1.02 -7.23 -22.91
CA ILE A 190 -0.39 -7.01 -23.21
C ILE A 190 -0.46 -6.44 -24.63
N ARG A 191 -1.12 -7.14 -25.55
CA ARG A 191 -1.31 -6.70 -26.94
C ARG A 191 -2.73 -6.21 -27.12
N VAL A 192 -2.92 -4.92 -27.32
CA VAL A 192 -4.24 -4.33 -27.61
C VAL A 192 -4.46 -4.35 -29.13
N ALA A 193 -5.62 -4.85 -29.55
CA ALA A 193 -5.99 -4.87 -30.96
C ALA A 193 -6.20 -3.45 -31.48
N ALA A 194 -6.01 -3.22 -32.79
CA ALA A 194 -6.23 -1.92 -33.41
C ALA A 194 -7.67 -1.38 -33.27
N SER A 195 -8.64 -2.26 -32.97
CA SER A 195 -10.00 -1.86 -32.65
C SER A 195 -10.15 -1.29 -31.23
N ASN A 196 -9.12 -1.36 -30.37
CA ASN A 196 -9.08 -0.86 -28.99
C ASN A 196 -10.14 -1.45 -28.02
N VAL A 197 -10.89 -2.48 -28.44
CA VAL A 197 -11.89 -3.18 -27.60
C VAL A 197 -11.46 -4.58 -27.16
N SER A 198 -10.31 -5.04 -27.64
CA SER A 198 -9.82 -6.38 -27.37
C SER A 198 -8.33 -6.34 -27.03
N ALA A 199 -7.92 -7.15 -26.06
CA ALA A 199 -6.52 -7.33 -25.70
C ALA A 199 -6.18 -8.81 -25.53
N ALA A 200 -4.90 -9.16 -25.70
CA ALA A 200 -4.36 -10.49 -25.45
C ALA A 200 -3.18 -10.39 -24.48
N ILE A 201 -3.14 -11.29 -23.50
CA ILE A 201 -2.02 -11.41 -22.55
C ILE A 201 -1.14 -12.58 -22.95
N GLU A 202 0.17 -12.34 -23.02
CA GLU A 202 1.16 -13.41 -23.16
C GLU A 202 2.25 -13.29 -22.08
N LEU A 203 2.27 -14.29 -21.20
CA LEU A 203 3.23 -14.43 -20.10
C LEU A 203 4.02 -15.73 -20.25
N THR A 204 5.34 -15.63 -20.16
CA THR A 204 6.24 -16.79 -20.09
C THR A 204 7.24 -16.61 -18.97
N LEU A 205 7.03 -17.31 -17.86
CA LEU A 205 7.98 -17.33 -16.75
C LEU A 205 9.08 -18.35 -17.06
N ALA A 206 10.32 -17.88 -17.19
CA ALA A 206 11.50 -18.72 -17.18
C ALA A 206 11.90 -18.94 -15.73
N THR A 207 11.88 -20.20 -15.26
CA THR A 207 12.12 -20.46 -13.83
C THR A 207 13.60 -20.37 -13.45
N GLY A 208 14.50 -20.67 -14.39
CA GLY A 208 15.90 -20.94 -14.04
C GLY A 208 16.04 -22.21 -13.19
N ASP A 209 17.23 -22.41 -12.65
CA ASP A 209 17.57 -23.55 -11.80
C ASP A 209 17.05 -23.39 -10.37
N LYS A 210 16.94 -24.52 -9.69
CA LYS A 210 16.54 -24.56 -8.28
C LYS A 210 17.77 -24.44 -7.40
N TYR A 211 17.71 -23.53 -6.44
CA TYR A 211 18.76 -23.29 -5.46
C TYR A 211 18.46 -23.96 -4.12
N TYR A 212 19.54 -24.28 -3.42
CA TYR A 212 19.51 -24.99 -2.14
C TYR A 212 20.24 -24.18 -1.06
N PHE A 213 19.90 -24.39 0.20
CA PHE A 213 20.66 -23.84 1.31
C PHE A 213 22.07 -24.41 1.31
N GLY A 214 23.06 -23.53 1.34
CA GLY A 214 24.47 -23.87 1.46
C GLY A 214 24.91 -23.96 2.93
N ALA A 215 26.21 -23.74 3.16
CA ALA A 215 26.75 -23.70 4.52
C ALA A 215 26.20 -22.51 5.32
N THR A 216 25.87 -22.75 6.59
CA THR A 216 25.44 -21.70 7.54
C THR A 216 26.56 -21.36 8.52
N SER A 217 26.99 -20.10 8.53
CA SER A 217 27.87 -19.53 9.57
C SER A 217 27.03 -18.84 10.65
N ILE A 218 27.41 -19.02 11.92
CA ILE A 218 26.76 -18.38 13.07
C ILE A 218 27.82 -17.69 13.91
N GLU A 219 27.66 -16.39 14.15
CA GLU A 219 28.65 -15.55 14.84
C GLU A 219 28.01 -14.67 15.92
N GLY A 220 28.82 -14.20 16.88
CA GLY A 220 28.42 -13.21 17.89
C GLY A 220 27.77 -13.74 19.18
N ALA A 221 27.73 -15.06 19.37
CA ALA A 221 27.19 -15.73 20.56
C ALA A 221 28.12 -16.83 21.14
N PRO A 222 29.39 -16.52 21.45
CA PRO A 222 30.41 -17.51 21.84
C PRO A 222 30.11 -18.26 23.15
N GLU A 223 29.24 -17.74 24.01
CA GLU A 223 28.83 -18.38 25.27
C GLU A 223 27.86 -19.55 25.08
N TYR A 224 27.31 -19.74 23.87
CA TYR A 224 26.40 -20.84 23.56
C TYR A 224 27.11 -21.92 22.72
N PRO A 225 26.91 -23.21 23.01
CA PRO A 225 27.41 -24.28 22.15
C PRO A 225 26.82 -24.18 20.73
N ASP A 226 27.62 -24.46 19.70
CA ASP A 226 27.15 -24.47 18.30
C ASP A 226 25.94 -25.40 18.10
N SER A 227 25.93 -26.56 18.76
CA SER A 227 24.78 -27.48 18.75
C SER A 227 23.50 -26.87 19.35
N PHE A 228 23.62 -25.96 20.31
CA PHE A 228 22.47 -25.21 20.83
C PHE A 228 21.96 -24.23 19.77
N LEU A 229 22.85 -23.49 19.12
CA LEU A 229 22.51 -22.49 18.11
C LEU A 229 21.85 -23.12 16.88
N ARG A 230 22.44 -24.20 16.35
CA ARG A 230 21.95 -24.89 15.14
C ARG A 230 20.53 -25.44 15.25
N ARG A 231 20.04 -25.74 16.46
CA ARG A 231 18.64 -26.18 16.69
C ARG A 231 17.60 -25.11 16.37
N HIS A 232 18.00 -23.86 16.22
CA HIS A 232 17.09 -22.76 15.85
C HIS A 232 17.01 -22.56 14.33
N LEU A 233 17.86 -23.23 13.53
CA LEU A 233 17.73 -23.23 12.08
C LEU A 233 16.48 -24.03 11.68
N SER A 234 15.67 -23.50 10.78
CA SER A 234 14.49 -24.18 10.23
C SER A 234 14.77 -24.95 8.93
N TYR A 235 16.05 -25.06 8.57
CA TYR A 235 16.53 -25.72 7.36
C TYR A 235 17.89 -26.39 7.62
N SER A 236 18.27 -27.28 6.72
CA SER A 236 19.58 -27.93 6.63
C SER A 236 20.27 -27.57 5.33
N ALA A 237 21.59 -27.70 5.28
CA ALA A 237 22.32 -27.60 4.01
C ALA A 237 21.82 -28.70 3.04
N GLY A 238 21.58 -28.32 1.78
CA GLY A 238 20.98 -29.18 0.76
C GLY A 238 19.45 -29.14 0.71
N ASP A 239 18.77 -28.52 1.69
CA ASP A 239 17.34 -28.26 1.58
C ASP A 239 17.08 -27.20 0.50
N VAL A 240 15.89 -27.22 -0.12
CA VAL A 240 15.51 -26.19 -1.10
C VAL A 240 15.53 -24.81 -0.44
N PHE A 241 16.23 -23.86 -1.06
CA PHE A 241 16.32 -22.51 -0.54
C PHE A 241 14.94 -21.85 -0.53
N SER A 242 14.62 -21.15 0.56
CA SER A 242 13.42 -20.31 0.65
C SER A 242 13.62 -19.14 1.60
N PHE A 243 13.08 -17.98 1.25
CA PHE A 243 13.08 -16.83 2.16
C PHE A 243 12.27 -17.09 3.44
N SER A 244 11.23 -17.95 3.38
CA SER A 244 10.50 -18.40 4.56
C SER A 244 11.38 -19.15 5.56
N GLY A 245 12.34 -19.96 5.10
CA GLY A 245 13.30 -20.64 5.98
C GLY A 245 14.20 -19.64 6.72
N LEU A 246 14.65 -18.58 6.04
CA LEU A 246 15.43 -17.51 6.71
C LEU A 246 14.58 -16.77 7.75
N GLY A 247 13.33 -16.44 7.41
CA GLY A 247 12.40 -15.76 8.31
C GLY A 247 12.05 -16.59 9.55
N GLU A 248 11.79 -17.89 9.38
CA GLU A 248 11.53 -18.80 10.49
C GLU A 248 12.76 -19.00 11.38
N THR A 249 13.95 -19.08 10.78
CA THR A 249 15.22 -19.10 11.53
C THR A 249 15.40 -17.83 12.37
N HIS A 250 15.15 -16.65 11.80
CA HIS A 250 15.17 -15.39 12.53
C HIS A 250 14.16 -15.40 13.71
N LEU A 251 12.92 -15.86 13.46
CA LEU A 251 11.90 -15.97 14.49
C LEU A 251 12.29 -16.95 15.60
N ASN A 252 12.87 -18.10 15.27
CA ASN A 252 13.33 -19.08 16.26
C ASN A 252 14.38 -18.49 17.19
N PHE A 253 15.37 -17.77 16.64
CA PHE A 253 16.38 -17.07 17.45
C PHE A 253 15.76 -15.94 18.27
N ALA A 254 14.91 -15.10 17.69
CA ALA A 254 14.26 -13.99 18.41
C ALA A 254 13.37 -14.50 19.56
N ASN A 255 12.60 -15.57 19.33
CA ASN A 255 11.69 -16.16 20.31
C ASN A 255 12.41 -16.96 21.40
N SER A 256 13.70 -17.26 21.24
CA SER A 256 14.50 -17.89 22.30
C SER A 256 14.65 -16.97 23.53
N GLU A 257 14.41 -15.67 23.37
CA GLU A 257 14.67 -14.61 24.37
C GLU A 257 16.14 -14.60 24.87
N ARG A 258 17.07 -15.24 24.15
CA ARG A 258 18.51 -15.31 24.47
C ARG A 258 19.34 -14.26 23.75
N PHE A 259 18.80 -13.63 22.72
CA PHE A 259 19.49 -12.68 21.86
C PHE A 259 18.71 -11.36 21.84
N LYS A 260 19.43 -10.24 21.96
CA LYS A 260 18.84 -8.89 21.83
C LYS A 260 18.87 -8.37 20.40
N GLU A 261 19.71 -8.96 19.55
CA GLU A 261 19.77 -8.70 18.12
C GLU A 261 19.98 -10.01 17.37
N VAL A 262 19.26 -10.18 16.26
CA VAL A 262 19.30 -11.36 15.38
C VAL A 262 19.25 -10.85 13.94
N VAL A 263 20.27 -11.17 13.17
CA VAL A 263 20.33 -10.85 11.74
C VAL A 263 20.62 -12.14 10.98
N VAL A 264 19.74 -12.49 10.05
CA VAL A 264 19.88 -13.67 9.18
C VAL A 264 19.91 -13.18 7.74
N THR A 265 21.04 -13.38 7.06
CA THR A 265 21.25 -12.88 5.70
C THR A 265 21.67 -14.00 4.75
N PRO A 266 21.07 -14.07 3.55
CA PRO A 266 21.61 -14.93 2.49
C PRO A 266 22.93 -14.33 2.01
N GLY A 267 23.93 -15.18 1.85
CA GLY A 267 25.21 -14.82 1.26
C GLY A 267 25.15 -14.74 -0.26
N LYS A 268 26.32 -14.55 -0.89
CA LYS A 268 26.42 -14.55 -2.34
C LYS A 268 26.06 -15.93 -2.87
N VAL A 269 25.12 -15.96 -3.81
CA VAL A 269 24.70 -17.18 -4.52
C VAL A 269 25.90 -17.80 -5.24
N ASP A 270 26.08 -19.10 -5.03
CA ASP A 270 26.97 -19.94 -5.83
C ASP A 270 26.16 -20.52 -6.99
N THR A 271 26.41 -20.00 -8.19
CA THR A 271 25.69 -20.41 -9.40
C THR A 271 26.21 -21.72 -9.98
N GLU A 272 27.41 -22.17 -9.60
CA GLU A 272 27.96 -23.45 -10.07
C GLU A 272 27.40 -24.62 -9.25
N GLU A 273 27.31 -24.43 -7.92
CA GLU A 273 26.76 -25.43 -6.99
C GLU A 273 25.25 -25.25 -6.74
N HIS A 274 24.62 -24.24 -7.36
CA HIS A 274 23.23 -23.82 -7.10
C HIS A 274 22.90 -23.74 -5.61
N SER A 275 23.81 -23.14 -4.82
CA SER A 275 23.69 -23.06 -3.38
C SER A 275 23.74 -21.63 -2.86
N VAL A 276 23.08 -21.39 -1.73
CA VAL A 276 23.04 -20.08 -1.08
C VAL A 276 23.54 -20.23 0.35
N PRO A 277 24.79 -19.85 0.65
CA PRO A 277 25.28 -19.85 2.02
C PRO A 277 24.46 -18.86 2.86
N VAL A 278 24.40 -19.07 4.18
CA VAL A 278 23.64 -18.20 5.09
C VAL A 278 24.54 -17.73 6.21
N ALA A 279 24.49 -16.43 6.51
CA ALA A 279 25.14 -15.85 7.67
C ALA A 279 24.11 -15.51 8.74
N VAL A 280 24.35 -15.95 9.96
CA VAL A 280 23.55 -15.63 11.14
C VAL A 280 24.43 -14.84 12.11
N GLN A 281 24.11 -13.58 12.32
CA GLN A 281 24.77 -12.72 13.29
C GLN A 281 23.86 -12.54 14.50
N LEU A 282 24.39 -12.84 15.67
CA LEU A 282 23.67 -12.79 16.94
C LEU A 282 24.34 -11.80 17.87
N GLN A 283 23.54 -11.14 18.70
CA GLN A 283 24.03 -10.44 19.87
C GLN A 283 23.33 -10.96 21.11
N ALA A 284 24.09 -11.53 22.03
CA ALA A 284 23.54 -12.08 23.26
C ALA A 284 22.76 -11.03 24.07
N GLY A 285 21.62 -11.47 24.58
CA GLY A 285 20.78 -10.71 25.49
C GLY A 285 21.27 -10.80 26.93
N PRO A 286 20.73 -9.95 27.83
CA PRO A 286 21.04 -10.04 29.25
C PRO A 286 20.59 -11.39 29.81
N ARG A 287 21.52 -12.10 30.48
CA ARG A 287 21.26 -13.41 31.10
C ARG A 287 20.09 -13.36 32.07
N ILE A 288 19.98 -12.27 32.84
CA ILE A 288 18.92 -12.05 33.81
C ILE A 288 18.02 -10.92 33.33
N THR A 289 16.72 -11.17 33.30
CA THR A 289 15.71 -10.15 33.00
C THR A 289 14.72 -10.04 34.16
N VAL A 290 14.50 -8.81 34.64
CA VAL A 290 13.50 -8.49 35.67
C VAL A 290 12.49 -7.51 35.12
N ARG A 291 11.20 -7.87 35.14
CA ARG A 291 10.10 -7.02 34.66
C ARG A 291 9.08 -6.78 35.79
N PRO A 292 9.14 -5.62 36.46
CA PRO A 292 8.05 -5.19 37.35
C PRO A 292 6.84 -4.73 36.52
N GLY A 293 5.64 -4.94 37.04
CA GLY A 293 4.39 -4.53 36.43
C GLY A 293 3.38 -4.11 37.49
N ILE A 294 2.62 -3.07 37.20
CA ILE A 294 1.54 -2.57 38.04
C ILE A 294 0.26 -2.49 37.19
N GLY A 295 -0.88 -2.87 37.76
CA GLY A 295 -2.17 -2.83 37.06
C GLY A 295 -3.32 -2.55 38.01
N TYR A 296 -4.46 -2.12 37.48
CA TYR A 296 -5.69 -1.90 38.23
C TYR A 296 -6.89 -2.39 37.42
N GLY A 297 -7.72 -3.27 38.00
CA GLY A 297 -8.97 -3.72 37.40
C GLY A 297 -10.18 -3.29 38.24
N THR A 298 -11.29 -2.93 37.60
CA THR A 298 -12.51 -2.47 38.30
C THR A 298 -13.18 -3.56 39.14
N ASP A 299 -13.00 -4.82 38.74
CA ASP A 299 -13.45 -6.03 39.42
C ASP A 299 -12.43 -6.59 40.40
N THR A 300 -11.17 -6.16 40.30
CA THR A 300 -10.03 -6.89 40.84
C THR A 300 -8.99 -6.06 41.58
N GLY A 301 -9.13 -4.73 41.57
CA GLY A 301 -8.28 -3.79 42.31
C GLY A 301 -6.86 -3.68 41.78
N ALA A 302 -5.99 -3.08 42.60
CA ALA A 302 -4.58 -2.87 42.29
C ALA A 302 -3.78 -4.19 42.34
N ARG A 303 -2.85 -4.35 41.41
CA ARG A 303 -1.97 -5.51 41.29
C ARG A 303 -0.53 -5.09 41.05
N PHE A 304 0.39 -5.84 41.64
CA PHE A 304 1.82 -5.75 41.40
C PHE A 304 2.36 -7.11 40.98
N THR A 305 3.18 -7.15 39.93
CA THR A 305 3.79 -8.37 39.40
C THR A 305 5.28 -8.14 39.22
N VAL A 306 6.11 -9.13 39.56
CA VAL A 306 7.54 -9.16 39.20
C VAL A 306 7.80 -10.44 38.46
N ARG A 307 8.28 -10.34 37.23
CA ARG A 307 8.72 -11.49 36.44
C ARG A 307 10.24 -11.52 36.44
N TYR A 308 10.83 -12.56 37.02
CA TYR A 308 12.26 -12.86 37.01
C TYR A 308 12.54 -14.03 36.06
N ARG A 309 13.63 -13.94 35.29
CA ARG A 309 14.10 -15.02 34.41
C ARG A 309 15.63 -15.03 34.35
N ASP A 310 16.21 -16.22 34.41
CA ASP A 310 17.63 -16.56 34.21
C ASP A 310 17.75 -17.68 33.13
#